data_AF-A0A350ARW3-F1
#
_entry.id   AF-A0A350ARW3-F1
#
_cell.length_a   1.000
_cell.length_b   1.000
_cell.length_c   1.000
_cell.angle_alpha   90.00
_cell.angle_beta   90.00
_cell.angle_gamma   90.00
#
_symmetry.space_group_name_H-M   'P 1'
#
loop_
_entity.id
_entity.type
_entity.pdbx_description
1 polymer ?
#
loop_
_entity_poly.entity_id
_entity_poly.type
_entity_poly.pdbx_seq_one_letter_code
_entity_poly.pdbx_strand_id
1 'polypeptide(L)'
;MNSESTRSSRRSQSSASRSKSQITRFIPNLTQLQSATKQLPDAELWPEDTCLCPIDANGKRQTIEFTRKQIKRGKERPYRWIYKGKVLIRNRDIPEDS
;
A
#
# COMPACT_ATOMS: atom_id res chain seq x y z
N MET A 1 -32.31 51.01 14.28
CA MET A 1 -31.06 50.97 15.07
C MET A 1 -30.91 49.53 15.54
N ASN A 2 -29.99 48.63 15.15
CA ASN A 2 -28.71 48.62 14.41
C ASN A 2 -28.56 47.19 13.81
N SER A 3 -28.26 47.02 12.51
CA SER A 3 -26.95 46.62 11.94
C SER A 3 -26.54 45.13 12.04
N GLU A 4 -26.77 44.42 10.93
CA GLU A 4 -25.86 43.53 10.16
C GLU A 4 -24.73 42.72 10.84
N SER A 5 -24.68 41.39 10.57
CA SER A 5 -23.45 40.69 10.15
C SER A 5 -23.76 39.28 9.63
N THR A 6 -23.65 39.14 8.31
CA THR A 6 -23.59 37.88 7.55
C THR A 6 -22.36 37.05 7.94
N ARG A 7 -22.53 35.75 8.19
CA ARG A 7 -21.41 34.78 8.15
C ARG A 7 -21.75 33.60 7.25
N SER A 8 -21.37 33.75 6.00
CA SER A 8 -21.26 32.72 4.99
C SER A 8 -20.36 31.58 5.48
N SER A 9 -20.91 30.40 5.75
CA SER A 9 -20.12 29.17 5.81
C SER A 9 -20.40 28.36 4.54
N ARG A 10 -19.72 28.76 3.45
CA ARG A 10 -19.62 27.98 2.22
C ARG A 10 -18.72 26.79 2.52
N ARG A 11 -19.29 25.66 2.93
CA ARG A 11 -18.55 24.40 2.99
C ARG A 11 -18.54 23.77 1.60
N SER A 12 -17.61 24.25 0.79
CA SER A 12 -17.21 23.62 -0.46
C SER A 12 -16.67 22.21 -0.15
N GLN A 13 -17.50 21.17 -0.34
CA GLN A 13 -17.01 19.80 -0.44
C GLN A 13 -16.78 19.51 -1.92
N SER A 14 -15.61 19.95 -2.38
CA SER A 14 -15.02 19.60 -3.66
C SER A 14 -14.83 18.09 -3.77
N SER A 15 -15.63 17.49 -4.65
CA SER A 15 -15.32 16.40 -5.56
C SER A 15 -14.07 15.56 -5.28
N ALA A 16 -14.29 14.32 -4.88
CA ALA A 16 -13.48 13.21 -5.36
C ALA A 16 -14.39 12.02 -5.60
N SER A 17 -15.20 12.11 -6.66
CA SER A 17 -15.65 10.93 -7.39
C SER A 17 -14.40 10.21 -7.88
N ARG A 18 -13.81 9.38 -7.01
CA ARG A 18 -12.76 8.43 -7.35
C ARG A 18 -13.43 7.46 -8.31
N SER A 19 -13.35 7.78 -9.59
CA SER A 19 -13.65 6.89 -10.70
C SER A 19 -12.97 5.58 -10.38
N LYS A 20 -13.76 4.60 -9.91
CA LYS A 20 -13.35 3.21 -9.79
C LYS A 20 -13.18 2.73 -11.22
N SER A 21 -12.09 3.15 -11.87
CA SER A 21 -11.59 2.45 -13.05
C SER A 21 -11.57 0.99 -12.66
N GLN A 22 -12.31 0.17 -13.42
CA GLN A 22 -12.21 -1.27 -13.30
C GLN A 22 -10.79 -1.65 -13.76
N ILE A 23 -9.83 -1.44 -12.87
CA ILE A 23 -8.51 -2.01 -12.94
C ILE A 23 -8.80 -3.50 -12.89
N THR A 24 -8.67 -4.18 -14.02
CA THR A 24 -8.56 -5.64 -14.08
C THR A 24 -7.42 -5.99 -13.14
N ARG A 25 -7.75 -6.32 -11.90
CA ARG A 25 -6.77 -6.48 -10.81
C ARG A 25 -5.96 -7.71 -11.13
N PHE A 26 -4.83 -7.52 -11.79
CA PHE A 26 -3.86 -8.58 -12.06
C PHE A 26 -3.61 -9.39 -10.79
N ILE A 27 -3.83 -10.71 -10.86
CA ILE A 27 -3.64 -11.63 -9.76
C ILE A 27 -2.33 -12.38 -10.04
N PRO A 28 -1.23 -12.05 -9.34
CA PRO A 28 0.01 -12.80 -9.47
C PRO A 28 -0.18 -14.21 -8.98
N ASN A 29 0.50 -15.15 -9.63
CA ASN A 29 0.67 -16.48 -9.08
C ASN A 29 1.64 -16.45 -7.88
N LEU A 30 1.73 -17.57 -7.17
CA LEU A 30 2.55 -17.67 -5.96
C LEU A 30 4.03 -17.35 -6.24
N THR A 31 4.59 -17.88 -7.33
CA THR A 31 5.99 -17.67 -7.71
C THR A 31 6.29 -16.21 -8.03
N GLN A 32 5.39 -15.53 -8.76
CA GLN A 32 5.49 -14.10 -9.07
C GLN A 32 5.44 -13.26 -7.80
N LEU A 33 4.54 -13.59 -6.87
CA LEU A 33 4.44 -12.89 -5.61
C LEU A 33 5.70 -13.10 -4.76
N GLN A 34 6.24 -14.32 -4.68
CA GLN A 34 7.49 -14.61 -3.97
C GLN A 34 8.70 -13.89 -4.59
N SER A 35 8.81 -13.84 -5.93
CA SER A 35 9.86 -13.10 -6.60
C SER A 35 9.77 -11.59 -6.34
N ALA A 36 8.56 -11.05 -6.24
CA ALA A 36 8.35 -9.66 -5.87
C ALA A 36 8.68 -9.40 -4.39
N THR A 37 8.32 -10.31 -3.47
CA THR A 37 8.63 -10.12 -2.04
C THR A 37 10.12 -10.18 -1.74
N LYS A 38 10.91 -10.93 -2.51
CA LYS A 38 12.37 -10.93 -2.41
C LYS A 38 13.01 -9.59 -2.78
N GLN A 39 12.36 -8.81 -3.62
CA GLN A 39 12.82 -7.48 -4.02
C GLN A 39 12.37 -6.39 -3.04
N LEU A 40 11.55 -6.73 -2.04
CA LEU A 40 11.03 -5.74 -1.12
C LEU A 40 12.13 -5.23 -0.17
N PRO A 41 12.28 -3.91 -0.06
CA PRO A 41 13.19 -3.31 0.90
C PRO A 41 12.66 -3.46 2.33
N ASP A 42 13.49 -3.09 3.30
CA ASP A 42 13.07 -3.00 4.68
C ASP A 42 11.94 -1.96 4.83
N ALA A 43 10.75 -2.39 5.25
CA ALA A 43 9.58 -1.53 5.47
C ALA A 43 9.78 -0.41 6.52
N GLU A 44 10.71 -0.56 7.47
CA GLU A 44 11.04 0.49 8.45
C GLU A 44 11.90 1.58 7.83
N LEU A 45 12.83 1.18 6.97
CA LEU A 45 13.79 2.09 6.33
C LEU A 45 13.24 2.71 5.05
N TRP A 46 12.18 2.13 4.48
CA TRP A 46 11.57 2.67 3.28
C TRP A 46 10.87 4.00 3.57
N PRO A 47 11.13 5.08 2.79
CA PRO A 47 10.57 6.39 3.08
C PRO A 47 9.05 6.44 2.82
N GLU A 48 8.57 5.71 1.81
CA GLU A 48 7.19 5.78 1.34
C GLU A 48 6.27 4.74 2.00
N ASP A 49 4.95 4.95 1.89
CA ASP A 49 3.96 3.97 2.33
C ASP A 49 3.65 2.91 1.29
N THR A 50 4.20 3.03 0.09
CA THR A 50 4.02 2.09 -1.01
C THR A 50 5.35 1.70 -1.63
N CYS A 51 5.43 0.47 -2.13
CA CYS A 51 6.56 -0.02 -2.90
C CYS A 51 6.04 -0.76 -4.14
N LEU A 52 6.59 -0.43 -5.30
CA LEU A 52 6.22 -1.00 -6.58
C LEU A 52 7.31 -1.97 -7.03
N CYS A 53 6.99 -3.27 -7.08
CA CYS A 53 7.92 -4.30 -7.53
C CYS A 53 7.57 -4.74 -8.95
N PRO A 54 8.47 -4.59 -9.93
CA PRO A 54 8.27 -5.12 -11.27
C PRO A 54 8.40 -6.65 -11.26
N ILE A 55 7.54 -7.31 -12.03
CA ILE A 55 7.57 -8.75 -12.27
C ILE A 55 7.30 -9.04 -13.74
N ASP A 56 7.72 -10.22 -14.19
CA ASP A 56 7.28 -10.76 -15.47
C ASP A 56 6.00 -11.58 -15.29
N ALA A 57 4.96 -11.23 -16.03
CA ALA A 57 3.69 -11.95 -16.03
C ALA A 57 3.18 -12.14 -17.45
N ASN A 58 3.20 -13.39 -17.91
CA ASN A 58 2.80 -13.80 -19.26
C ASN A 58 3.55 -13.03 -20.36
N GLY A 59 4.87 -12.86 -20.20
CA GLY A 59 5.73 -12.14 -21.15
C GLY A 59 5.48 -10.63 -21.19
N LYS A 60 4.74 -10.10 -20.21
CA LYS A 60 4.55 -8.66 -20.01
C LYS A 60 5.11 -8.26 -18.67
N ARG A 61 5.88 -7.17 -18.66
CA ARG A 61 6.33 -6.55 -17.42
C ARG A 61 5.13 -5.92 -16.73
N GLN A 62 4.80 -6.44 -15.56
CA GLN A 62 3.74 -5.92 -14.69
C GLN A 62 4.33 -5.45 -13.37
N THR A 63 3.54 -4.74 -12.58
CA THR A 63 3.99 -4.17 -11.31
C THR A 63 3.05 -4.60 -10.19
N ILE A 64 3.64 -5.07 -9.10
CA ILE A 64 2.93 -5.38 -7.87
C ILE A 64 3.13 -4.22 -6.90
N GLU A 65 2.02 -3.64 -6.45
CA GLU A 65 2.03 -2.66 -5.38
C GLU A 65 1.90 -3.34 -4.02
N PHE A 66 2.85 -3.01 -3.14
CA PHE A 66 2.81 -3.33 -1.73
C PHE A 66 2.59 -2.07 -0.93
N THR A 67 1.74 -2.15 0.09
CA THR A 67 1.49 -1.05 1.02
C THR A 67 2.13 -1.38 2.35
N ARG A 68 2.84 -0.43 2.93
CA ARG A 68 3.38 -0.51 4.27
C ARG A 68 2.24 -0.35 5.26
N LYS A 69 2.17 -1.24 6.25
CA LYS A 69 1.22 -1.15 7.35
C LYS A 69 1.92 -1.39 8.66
N GLN A 70 1.60 -0.54 9.64
CA GLN A 70 2.01 -0.74 11.01
C GLN A 70 1.17 -1.83 11.68
N ILE A 71 1.82 -2.85 12.22
CA ILE A 71 1.20 -3.94 12.95
C ILE A 71 1.49 -3.74 14.44
N LYS A 72 0.47 -3.33 15.20
CA LYS A 72 0.55 -3.11 16.65
C LYS A 72 0.61 -4.44 17.40
N ARG A 73 1.81 -4.99 17.60
CA ARG A 73 2.04 -6.24 18.35
C ARG A 73 3.25 -6.17 19.30
N GLY A 74 3.56 -4.98 19.83
CA GLY A 74 4.69 -4.81 20.76
C GLY A 74 6.06 -5.24 20.20
N LYS A 75 6.19 -5.37 18.87
CA LYS A 75 7.44 -5.73 18.21
C LYS A 75 8.26 -4.45 17.97
N GLU A 76 9.58 -4.57 18.12
CA GLU A 76 10.56 -3.50 17.86
C GLU A 76 10.46 -2.91 16.45
N ARG A 77 10.10 -3.75 15.46
CA ARG A 77 9.88 -3.34 14.06
C ARG A 77 8.42 -3.55 13.68
N PRO A 78 7.54 -2.55 13.84
CA PRO A 78 6.10 -2.72 13.65
C PRO A 78 5.64 -2.67 12.19
N TYR A 79 6.42 -2.14 11.25
CA TYR A 79 6.01 -2.00 9.86
C TYR A 79 6.22 -3.29 9.06
N ARG A 80 5.22 -3.62 8.24
CA ARG A 80 5.21 -4.78 7.34
C ARG A 80 4.61 -4.40 6.00
N TRP A 81 5.08 -5.05 4.95
CA TRP A 81 4.48 -4.94 3.62
C TRP A 81 3.21 -5.77 3.54
N ILE A 82 2.22 -5.24 2.83
CA ILE A 82 0.94 -5.89 2.57
C ILE A 82 0.62 -5.79 1.09
N TYR A 83 0.32 -6.92 0.47
CA TYR A 83 -0.21 -6.96 -0.88
C TYR A 83 -1.75 -6.90 -0.88
N LYS A 84 -2.31 -5.93 -1.62
CA LYS A 84 -3.76 -5.70 -1.79
C LYS A 84 -4.58 -5.67 -0.49
N GLY A 85 -3.99 -5.26 0.62
CA GLY A 85 -4.65 -5.25 1.93
C GLY A 85 -5.00 -6.63 2.50
N LYS A 86 -4.59 -7.73 1.84
CA LYS A 86 -4.98 -9.10 2.19
C LYS A 86 -3.82 -9.97 2.62
N VAL A 87 -2.68 -9.85 1.94
CA VAL A 87 -1.53 -10.74 2.17
C VAL A 87 -0.44 -9.97 2.90
N LEU A 88 -0.20 -10.34 4.17
CA LEU A 88 0.89 -9.81 4.98
C LEU A 88 2.21 -10.50 4.60
N ILE A 89 3.22 -9.71 4.24
CA ILE A 89 4.53 -10.23 3.88
C ILE A 89 5.36 -10.39 5.15
N ARG A 90 5.73 -11.65 5.46
CA ARG A 90 6.43 -12.07 6.69
C ARG A 90 7.91 -12.37 6.49
N ASN A 91 8.56 -11.74 5.52
CA ASN A 91 9.97 -12.00 5.19
C ASN A 91 10.96 -11.76 6.36
N ARG A 92 10.51 -11.25 7.51
CA ARG A 92 11.31 -11.07 8.74
C ARG A 92 10.99 -12.06 9.86
N ASP A 93 9.97 -12.89 9.71
CA ASP A 93 9.60 -13.83 10.77
C ASP A 93 10.38 -15.16 10.66
N ILE A 94 11.26 -15.31 9.65
CA ILE A 94 12.15 -16.45 9.48
C ILE A 94 13.57 -15.98 9.83
N PRO A 95 14.20 -16.48 10.91
CA PRO A 95 15.62 -16.27 11.13
C PRO A 95 16.41 -16.95 10.00
N GLU A 96 17.43 -16.29 9.44
CA GLU A 96 18.31 -16.85 8.40
C GLU A 96 19.28 -17.93 8.93
N ASP A 97 18.80 -18.83 9.79
CA ASP A 97 19.60 -19.91 10.35
C ASP A 97 18.76 -21.19 10.45
N SER A 98 18.84 -22.05 9.43
CA SER A 98 18.57 -23.51 9.47
C SER A 98 19.19 -24.18 8.26
#